data_AF-A0A1A8S9Q3-F1
#
_entry.id   AF-A0A1A8S9Q3-F1
#
_cell.length_a   1.000
_cell.length_b   1.000
_cell.length_c   1.000
_cell.angle_alpha   90.00
_cell.angle_beta   90.00
_cell.angle_gamma   90.00
#
_symmetry.space_group_name_H-M   'P 1'
#
loop_
_entity.id
_entity.type
_entity.pdbx_description
1 polymer ?
#
loop_
_entity_poly.entity_id
_entity_poly.type
_entity_poly.pdbx_seq_one_letter_code
_entity_poly.pdbx_strand_id
1 'polypeptide(L)'
;MVVKKKTVKVEAVSLNKEKLDKLLASLTLHESEDGVGLLAQTLQSCLEQTDPVQQIQLIKKAASQLEKLNEGKPGGVLDACLNTLVLMFSSPQAKNPLRRAITSALGSVPGWLREPTVNEFSTCLSDCFSSSSSDQFPHVVDTIAACLDGFPLGERCINNLLPEVLQFFSRVLNEYLNQNSALAGRHIAQAQLMQSCLAAVKTSMLVLQRSQDRLSGAQQSHDKLEDTLGSLLSCYVHILTDEEFIQSVQSTTGMAVVLLA
;
A
#
# COMPACT_ATOMS: atom_id res chain seq x y z
N MET A 1 -3.60 29.08 -19.84
CA MET A 1 -4.21 27.88 -19.23
C MET A 1 -4.00 27.93 -17.72
N VAL A 2 -5.06 28.20 -16.95
CA VAL A 2 -5.00 28.17 -15.47
C VAL A 2 -5.18 26.72 -15.03
N VAL A 3 -4.13 26.10 -14.49
CA VAL A 3 -4.19 24.76 -13.90
C VAL A 3 -5.13 24.82 -12.71
N LYS A 4 -6.37 24.33 -12.86
CA LYS A 4 -7.30 24.17 -11.74
C LYS A 4 -6.67 23.22 -10.72
N LYS A 5 -6.22 23.78 -9.59
CA LYS A 5 -5.68 23.05 -8.43
C LYS A 5 -6.74 22.04 -7.99
N LYS A 6 -6.51 20.75 -8.27
CA LYS A 6 -7.43 19.66 -7.91
C LYS A 6 -7.56 19.67 -6.38
N THR A 7 -8.71 20.11 -5.86
CA THR A 7 -9.00 20.13 -4.43
C THR A 7 -8.90 18.70 -3.91
N VAL A 8 -7.90 18.44 -3.07
CA VAL A 8 -7.71 17.13 -2.46
C VAL A 8 -8.88 16.90 -1.52
N LYS A 9 -9.75 15.94 -1.86
CA LYS A 9 -10.88 15.55 -1.02
C LYS A 9 -10.32 14.78 0.17
N VAL A 10 -10.61 15.25 1.39
CA VAL A 10 -10.27 14.55 2.62
C VAL A 10 -11.39 13.57 2.90
N GLU A 11 -11.07 12.28 2.99
CA GLU A 11 -12.04 11.23 3.24
C GLU A 11 -11.71 10.54 4.57
N ALA A 12 -12.72 9.99 5.25
CA ALA A 12 -12.54 9.36 6.55
C ALA A 12 -12.19 7.88 6.38
N VAL A 13 -11.43 7.28 7.30
CA VAL A 13 -11.05 5.85 7.21
C VAL A 13 -12.25 4.96 6.89
N SER A 14 -12.09 4.13 5.85
CA SER A 14 -13.08 3.13 5.46
C SER A 14 -12.56 1.74 5.83
N LEU A 15 -13.05 1.19 6.93
CA LEU A 15 -12.79 -0.18 7.37
C LEU A 15 -14.11 -0.97 7.33
N ASN A 16 -14.04 -2.27 7.05
CA ASN A 16 -15.22 -3.12 7.19
C ASN A 16 -15.60 -3.23 8.68
N LYS A 17 -16.88 -3.45 8.95
CA LYS A 17 -17.42 -3.44 10.31
C LYS A 17 -16.73 -4.45 11.23
N GLU A 18 -16.42 -5.65 10.70
CA GLU A 18 -15.73 -6.69 11.47
C GLU A 18 -14.30 -6.29 11.88
N LYS A 19 -13.50 -5.68 10.99
CA LYS A 19 -12.15 -5.22 11.35
C LYS A 19 -12.23 -4.04 12.32
N LEU A 20 -13.18 -3.12 12.12
CA LEU A 20 -13.39 -1.99 13.02
C LEU A 20 -13.74 -2.46 14.44
N ASP A 21 -14.70 -3.37 14.59
CA ASP A 21 -15.13 -3.89 15.89
C ASP A 21 -14.00 -4.65 16.60
N LYS A 22 -13.20 -5.43 15.85
CA LYS A 22 -12.02 -6.12 16.38
C LYS A 22 -10.95 -5.15 16.88
N LEU A 23 -10.71 -4.05 16.15
CA LEU A 23 -9.73 -3.03 16.55
C LEU A 23 -10.20 -2.27 17.78
N LEU A 24 -11.46 -1.84 17.82
CA LEU A 24 -12.04 -1.18 18.99
C LEU A 24 -11.97 -2.07 20.23
N ALA A 25 -12.28 -3.36 20.11
CA ALA A 25 -12.15 -4.32 21.21
C ALA A 25 -10.69 -4.49 21.70
N SER A 26 -9.72 -4.43 20.78
CA SER A 26 -8.30 -4.56 21.11
C SER A 26 -7.74 -3.29 21.79
N LEU A 27 -8.32 -2.12 21.51
CA LEU A 27 -7.93 -0.84 22.09
C LEU A 27 -8.63 -0.52 23.42
N THR A 28 -9.85 -1.02 23.65
CA THR A 28 -10.67 -0.72 24.85
C THR A 28 -10.23 -1.44 26.12
N LEU A 29 -9.37 -2.46 26.03
CA LEU A 29 -8.99 -3.29 27.18
C LEU A 29 -8.08 -2.59 28.21
N HIS A 30 -7.67 -1.34 27.97
CA HIS A 30 -6.65 -0.68 28.80
C HIS A 30 -6.97 0.79 29.11
N GLU A 31 -7.73 1.00 30.20
CA GLU A 31 -7.80 2.27 30.92
C GLU A 31 -6.54 2.44 31.79
N SER A 32 -5.39 2.66 31.15
CA SER A 32 -4.13 2.99 31.83
C SER A 32 -3.77 4.45 31.53
N GLU A 33 -3.39 5.22 32.55
CA GLU A 33 -2.83 6.58 32.37
C GLU A 33 -1.37 6.58 31.86
N ASP A 34 -0.83 5.42 31.48
CA ASP A 34 0.48 5.35 30.83
C ASP A 34 0.47 5.90 29.39
N GLY A 35 1.67 6.12 28.83
CA GLY A 35 1.83 6.68 27.48
C GLY A 35 1.19 5.85 26.36
N VAL A 36 1.06 4.53 26.56
CA VAL A 36 0.47 3.60 25.58
C VAL A 36 -1.06 3.63 25.66
N GLY A 37 -1.64 3.72 26.86
CA GLY A 37 -3.08 3.90 27.06
C GLY A 37 -3.59 5.20 26.43
N LEU A 38 -2.84 6.30 26.58
CA LEU A 38 -3.17 7.57 25.93
C LEU A 38 -3.14 7.50 24.39
N LEU A 39 -2.23 6.69 23.83
CA LEU A 39 -2.16 6.41 22.40
C LEU A 39 -3.37 5.59 21.95
N ALA A 40 -3.68 4.51 22.67
CA ALA A 40 -4.81 3.63 22.38
C ALA A 40 -6.14 4.39 22.37
N GLN A 41 -6.38 5.22 23.39
CA GLN A 41 -7.59 6.05 23.48
C GLN A 41 -7.68 7.07 22.33
N THR A 42 -6.54 7.64 21.92
CA THR A 42 -6.49 8.60 20.80
C THR A 42 -6.81 7.91 19.47
N LEU A 43 -6.30 6.70 19.25
CA LEU A 43 -6.61 5.88 18.07
C LEU A 43 -8.05 5.39 18.07
N GLN A 44 -8.58 4.97 19.23
CA GLN A 44 -9.98 4.60 19.38
C GLN A 44 -10.89 5.79 19.02
N SER A 45 -10.63 6.96 19.60
CA SER A 45 -11.35 8.19 19.27
C SER A 45 -11.28 8.48 17.77
N CYS A 46 -10.12 8.25 17.13
CA CYS A 46 -9.95 8.45 15.70
C CYS A 46 -10.81 7.51 14.86
N LEU A 47 -10.95 6.25 15.26
CA LEU A 47 -11.77 5.25 14.57
C LEU A 47 -13.28 5.54 14.71
N GLU A 48 -13.69 6.13 15.83
CA GLU A 48 -15.09 6.54 16.08
C GLU A 48 -15.46 7.85 15.37
N GLN A 49 -14.48 8.65 14.94
CA GLN A 49 -14.73 9.90 14.22
C GLN A 49 -15.16 9.67 12.78
N THR A 50 -16.19 10.40 12.36
CA THR A 50 -16.65 10.47 10.96
C THR A 50 -16.10 11.69 10.22
N ASP A 51 -15.61 12.70 10.95
CA ASP A 51 -15.00 13.90 10.37
C ASP A 51 -13.52 13.63 10.01
N PRO A 52 -13.17 13.63 8.72
CA PRO A 52 -11.81 13.32 8.28
C PRO A 52 -10.77 14.35 8.72
N VAL A 53 -11.17 15.60 8.99
CA VAL A 53 -10.26 16.63 9.50
C VAL A 53 -9.88 16.34 10.95
N GLN A 54 -10.86 15.91 11.76
CA GLN A 54 -10.62 15.50 13.14
C GLN A 54 -9.78 14.23 13.20
N GLN A 55 -10.01 13.26 12.30
CA GLN A 55 -9.15 12.07 12.19
C GLN A 55 -7.68 12.46 11.94
N ILE A 56 -7.41 13.43 11.05
CA ILE A 56 -6.04 13.92 10.82
C ILE A 56 -5.43 14.52 12.09
N GLN A 57 -6.20 15.32 12.84
CA GLN A 57 -5.73 15.92 14.09
C GLN A 57 -5.40 14.85 15.15
N LEU A 58 -6.25 13.83 15.27
CA LEU A 58 -6.05 12.72 16.19
C LEU A 58 -4.84 11.86 15.79
N ILE A 59 -4.63 11.61 14.49
CA ILE A 59 -3.42 10.92 14.02
C ILE A 59 -2.15 11.72 14.31
N LYS A 60 -2.17 13.05 14.15
CA LYS A 60 -1.03 13.90 14.53
C LYS A 60 -0.75 13.85 16.03
N LYS A 61 -1.81 13.82 16.85
CA LYS A 61 -1.68 13.64 18.31
C LYS A 61 -1.08 12.26 18.62
N ALA A 62 -1.58 11.20 17.99
CA ALA A 62 -1.06 9.85 18.12
C ALA A 62 0.43 9.77 17.73
N ALA A 63 0.84 10.41 16.64
CA ALA A 63 2.25 10.51 16.23
C ALA A 63 3.11 11.12 17.36
N SER A 64 2.67 12.25 17.93
CA SER A 64 3.40 12.92 19.02
C SER A 64 3.46 12.10 20.32
N GLN A 65 2.47 11.24 20.57
CA GLN A 65 2.45 10.32 21.71
C GLN A 65 3.40 9.15 21.46
N LEU A 66 3.40 8.61 20.24
CA LEU A 66 4.27 7.53 19.80
C LEU A 66 5.75 7.91 19.88
N GLU A 67 6.11 9.14 19.50
CA GLU A 67 7.49 9.66 19.63
C GLU A 67 7.97 9.75 21.08
N LYS A 68 7.05 9.96 22.02
CA LYS A 68 7.36 10.14 23.45
C LYS A 68 7.36 8.84 24.24
N LEU A 69 7.10 7.71 23.59
CA LEU A 69 7.15 6.41 24.27
C LEU A 69 8.58 6.09 24.67
N ASN A 70 8.77 5.86 25.97
CA ASN A 70 10.03 5.37 26.51
C ASN A 70 10.29 3.93 26.02
N GLU A 71 11.57 3.58 25.91
CA GLU A 71 11.96 2.20 25.63
C GLU A 71 11.35 1.25 26.66
N GLY A 72 10.54 0.32 26.16
CA GLY A 72 9.80 -0.64 26.96
C GLY A 72 9.67 -1.95 26.21
N LYS A 73 9.04 -2.94 26.84
CA LYS A 73 8.69 -4.16 26.13
C LYS A 73 7.44 -3.90 25.28
N PRO A 74 7.42 -4.31 24.00
CA PRO A 74 6.18 -4.35 23.24
C PRO A 74 5.17 -5.19 24.00
N GLY A 75 3.94 -4.68 24.10
CA GLY A 75 2.82 -5.32 24.77
C GLY A 75 1.60 -5.26 23.87
N GLY A 76 0.61 -6.13 24.13
CA GLY A 76 -0.51 -6.34 23.20
C GLY A 76 -1.28 -5.06 22.82
N VAL A 77 -1.35 -4.06 23.69
CA VAL A 77 -1.97 -2.75 23.39
C VAL A 77 -1.17 -1.93 22.40
N LEU A 78 0.15 -1.90 22.56
CA LEU A 78 1.04 -1.19 21.66
C LEU A 78 1.02 -1.84 20.28
N ASP A 79 1.00 -3.17 20.24
CA ASP A 79 0.85 -3.93 18.99
C ASP A 79 -0.51 -3.64 18.33
N ALA A 80 -1.60 -3.58 19.11
CA ALA A 80 -2.91 -3.17 18.61
C ALA A 80 -2.93 -1.74 18.06
N CYS A 81 -2.20 -0.81 18.70
CA CYS A 81 -2.05 0.56 18.22
C CYS A 81 -1.30 0.62 16.88
N LEU A 82 -0.20 -0.12 16.75
CA LEU A 82 0.58 -0.19 15.52
C LEU A 82 -0.22 -0.84 14.39
N ASN A 83 -0.89 -1.96 14.68
CA ASN A 83 -1.78 -2.64 13.73
C ASN A 83 -2.93 -1.71 13.27
N THR A 84 -3.49 -0.92 14.18
CA THR A 84 -4.52 0.08 13.83
C THR A 84 -3.98 1.08 12.81
N LEU A 85 -2.79 1.67 13.05
CA LEU A 85 -2.17 2.60 12.11
C LEU A 85 -1.89 1.95 10.74
N VAL A 86 -1.40 0.71 10.74
CA VAL A 86 -1.14 -0.08 9.52
C VAL A 86 -2.42 -0.33 8.73
N LEU A 87 -3.50 -0.77 9.39
CA LEU A 87 -4.78 -1.04 8.73
C LEU A 87 -5.44 0.25 8.21
N MET A 88 -5.30 1.36 8.94
CA MET A 88 -5.75 2.67 8.48
C MET A 88 -4.96 3.13 7.25
N PHE A 89 -3.64 2.87 7.19
CA PHE A 89 -2.83 3.19 6.01
C PHE A 89 -3.29 2.40 4.77
N SER A 90 -3.56 1.11 4.95
CA SER A 90 -4.02 0.19 3.90
C SER A 90 -5.50 0.40 3.52
N SER A 91 -6.21 1.36 4.13
CA SER A 91 -7.60 1.66 3.81
C SER A 91 -7.75 2.34 2.43
N PRO A 92 -8.88 2.15 1.70
CA PRO A 92 -8.98 2.51 0.28
C PRO A 92 -9.21 3.99 -0.03
N GLN A 93 -8.17 4.84 0.10
CA GLN A 93 -8.29 6.27 -0.23
C GLN A 93 -7.03 6.82 -0.90
N ALA A 94 -6.99 6.70 -2.23
CA ALA A 94 -5.91 7.24 -3.04
C ALA A 94 -5.79 8.76 -2.87
N LYS A 95 -4.58 9.22 -2.54
CA LYS A 95 -4.24 10.65 -2.39
C LYS A 95 -4.97 11.38 -1.25
N ASN A 96 -5.33 10.65 -0.20
CA ASN A 96 -5.94 11.24 0.99
C ASN A 96 -4.88 11.87 1.93
N PRO A 97 -5.06 13.14 2.38
CA PRO A 97 -4.23 13.75 3.41
C PRO A 97 -4.14 12.94 4.71
N LEU A 98 -5.17 12.16 5.03
CA LEU A 98 -5.17 11.23 6.16
C LEU A 98 -4.09 10.16 6.01
N ARG A 99 -3.95 9.55 4.83
CA ARG A 99 -2.86 8.59 4.56
C ARG A 99 -1.49 9.23 4.78
N ARG A 100 -1.29 10.48 4.36
CA ARG A 100 -0.03 11.22 4.61
C ARG A 100 0.21 11.46 6.10
N ALA A 101 -0.83 11.77 6.87
CA ALA A 101 -0.73 11.90 8.32
C ALA A 101 -0.34 10.55 8.98
N ILE A 102 -0.91 9.44 8.52
CA ILE A 102 -0.58 8.09 9.00
C ILE A 102 0.86 7.72 8.61
N THR A 103 1.29 7.99 7.37
CA THR A 103 2.68 7.85 6.94
C THR A 103 3.63 8.61 7.85
N SER A 104 3.28 9.85 8.21
CA SER A 104 4.07 10.64 9.17
C SER A 104 4.10 9.98 10.55
N ALA A 105 2.95 9.49 11.05
CA ALA A 105 2.88 8.80 12.34
C ALA A 105 3.73 7.52 12.37
N LEU A 106 3.67 6.70 11.32
CA LEU A 106 4.50 5.50 11.17
C LEU A 106 5.99 5.85 10.99
N GLY A 107 6.31 6.99 10.37
CA GLY A 107 7.69 7.50 10.27
C GLY A 107 8.27 7.98 11.61
N SER A 108 7.39 8.41 12.51
CA SER A 108 7.69 8.86 13.86
C SER A 108 7.88 7.72 14.88
N VAL A 109 7.74 6.46 14.45
CA VAL A 109 7.95 5.28 15.32
C VAL A 109 9.38 5.26 15.90
N PRO A 110 9.54 5.15 17.22
CA PRO A 110 10.84 5.01 17.89
C PRO A 110 11.67 3.86 17.32
N GLY A 111 13.00 4.00 17.33
CA GLY A 111 13.92 3.02 16.72
C GLY A 111 13.70 1.58 17.19
N TRP A 112 13.45 1.39 18.49
CA TRP A 112 13.21 0.09 19.11
C TRP A 112 11.88 -0.59 18.68
N LEU A 113 10.93 0.17 18.12
CA LEU A 113 9.64 -0.33 17.60
C LEU A 113 9.62 -0.50 16.09
N ARG A 114 10.68 -0.11 15.37
CA ARG A 114 10.69 -0.14 13.90
C ARG A 114 10.57 -1.56 13.34
N GLU A 115 11.35 -2.52 13.85
CA GLU A 115 11.25 -3.92 13.38
C GLU A 115 9.88 -4.55 13.66
N PRO A 116 9.31 -4.48 14.89
CA PRO A 116 7.95 -4.94 15.14
C PRO A 116 6.92 -4.31 14.17
N THR A 117 7.02 -3.00 13.94
CA THR A 117 6.11 -2.28 13.04
C THR A 117 6.26 -2.75 11.59
N VAL A 118 7.49 -2.95 11.12
CA VAL A 118 7.77 -3.47 9.77
C VAL A 118 7.21 -4.88 9.61
N ASN A 119 7.34 -5.74 10.62
CA ASN A 119 6.80 -7.10 10.58
C ASN A 119 5.27 -7.10 10.50
N GLU A 120 4.61 -6.35 11.38
CA GLU A 120 3.14 -6.24 11.38
C GLU A 120 2.62 -5.66 10.06
N PHE A 121 3.27 -4.60 9.57
CA PHE A 121 2.90 -3.98 8.30
C PHE A 121 3.14 -4.93 7.11
N SER A 122 4.25 -5.68 7.14
CA SER A 122 4.52 -6.67 6.09
C SER A 122 3.46 -7.78 6.09
N THR A 123 3.04 -8.28 7.26
CA THR A 123 1.94 -9.25 7.37
C THR A 123 0.65 -8.68 6.77
N CYS A 124 0.27 -7.46 7.15
CA CYS A 124 -0.93 -6.81 6.60
C CYS A 124 -0.86 -6.63 5.08
N LEU A 125 0.29 -6.25 4.52
CA LEU A 125 0.47 -6.10 3.08
C LEU A 125 0.42 -7.44 2.36
N SER A 126 1.06 -8.48 2.90
CA SER A 126 1.01 -9.84 2.37
C SER A 126 -0.43 -10.38 2.32
N ASP A 127 -1.22 -10.12 3.35
CA ASP A 127 -2.66 -10.45 3.37
C ASP A 127 -3.42 -9.67 2.29
N CYS A 128 -3.11 -8.39 2.09
CA CYS A 128 -3.69 -7.61 0.98
C CYS A 128 -3.33 -8.21 -0.39
N PHE A 129 -2.08 -8.61 -0.61
CA PHE A 129 -1.64 -9.16 -1.89
C PHE A 129 -2.31 -10.50 -2.19
N SER A 130 -2.41 -11.38 -1.19
CA SER A 130 -2.97 -12.72 -1.35
C SER A 130 -4.50 -12.73 -1.51
N SER A 131 -5.22 -11.96 -0.69
CA SER A 131 -6.70 -12.00 -0.60
C SER A 131 -7.44 -11.10 -1.59
N SER A 132 -6.74 -10.24 -2.33
CA SER A 132 -7.38 -9.27 -3.24
C SER A 132 -8.06 -9.93 -4.44
N SER A 133 -9.30 -9.52 -4.70
CA SER A 133 -10.02 -9.76 -5.95
C SER A 133 -9.72 -8.68 -6.99
N SER A 134 -10.12 -8.89 -8.25
CA SER A 134 -9.89 -7.94 -9.35
C SER A 134 -10.35 -6.51 -9.04
N ASP A 135 -11.47 -6.35 -8.34
CA ASP A 135 -12.02 -5.03 -7.98
C ASP A 135 -11.11 -4.25 -7.01
N GLN A 136 -10.26 -4.96 -6.26
CA GLN A 136 -9.36 -4.38 -5.26
C GLN A 136 -7.95 -4.11 -5.82
N PHE A 137 -7.61 -4.61 -7.02
CA PHE A 137 -6.28 -4.44 -7.61
C PHE A 137 -5.85 -2.97 -7.71
N PRO A 138 -6.68 -2.02 -8.20
CA PRO A 138 -6.26 -0.62 -8.28
C PRO A 138 -5.90 -0.02 -6.92
N HIS A 139 -6.57 -0.47 -5.86
CA HIS A 139 -6.33 -0.02 -4.50
C HIS A 139 -5.02 -0.57 -3.93
N VAL A 140 -4.76 -1.86 -4.11
CA VAL A 140 -3.49 -2.46 -3.67
C VAL A 140 -2.31 -1.87 -4.43
N VAL A 141 -2.45 -1.64 -5.74
CA VAL A 141 -1.44 -0.93 -6.54
C VAL A 141 -1.17 0.46 -5.98
N ASP A 142 -2.20 1.25 -5.66
CA ASP A 142 -2.03 2.58 -5.05
C ASP A 142 -1.42 2.52 -3.65
N THR A 143 -1.69 1.46 -2.88
CA THR A 143 -1.08 1.23 -1.57
C THR A 143 0.43 0.94 -1.70
N ILE A 144 0.82 0.08 -2.65
CA ILE A 144 2.24 -0.18 -2.96
C ILE A 144 2.93 1.11 -3.42
N ALA A 145 2.30 1.88 -4.31
CA ALA A 145 2.84 3.17 -4.76
C ALA A 145 3.04 4.14 -3.59
N ALA A 146 2.09 4.19 -2.65
CA ALA A 146 2.19 5.02 -1.46
C ALA A 146 3.31 4.57 -0.51
N CYS A 147 3.61 3.27 -0.42
CA CYS A 147 4.76 2.78 0.33
C CYS A 147 6.09 3.26 -0.25
N LEU A 148 6.17 3.52 -1.55
CA LEU A 148 7.40 3.95 -2.26
C LEU A 148 7.50 5.48 -2.43
N ASP A 149 6.49 6.23 -2.00
CA ASP A 149 6.40 7.70 -2.12
C ASP A 149 6.98 8.41 -0.89
N GLY A 150 8.31 8.35 -0.73
CA GLY A 150 9.02 9.06 0.34
C GLY A 150 8.75 8.50 1.74
N PHE A 151 8.42 7.21 1.84
CA PHE A 151 8.10 6.53 3.09
C PHE A 151 9.08 5.37 3.37
N PRO A 152 10.20 5.61 4.09
CA PRO A 152 11.25 4.60 4.27
C PRO A 152 10.79 3.29 4.92
N LEU A 153 9.85 3.36 5.88
CA LEU A 153 9.31 2.17 6.54
C LEU A 153 8.45 1.35 5.55
N GLY A 154 7.64 2.01 4.73
CA GLY A 154 6.87 1.36 3.66
C GLY A 154 7.76 0.73 2.59
N GLU A 155 8.78 1.45 2.11
CA GLU A 155 9.76 0.93 1.15
C GLU A 155 10.49 -0.31 1.68
N ARG A 156 10.81 -0.32 2.98
CA ARG A 156 11.36 -1.50 3.64
C ARG A 156 10.40 -2.69 3.64
N CYS A 157 9.11 -2.48 3.87
CA CYS A 157 8.10 -3.54 3.82
C CYS A 157 7.96 -4.11 2.40
N ILE A 158 7.91 -3.25 1.37
CA ILE A 158 7.87 -3.69 -0.04
C ILE A 158 9.11 -4.51 -0.40
N ASN A 159 10.29 -4.10 0.05
CA ASN A 159 11.53 -4.84 -0.18
C ASN A 159 11.55 -6.20 0.53
N ASN A 160 10.96 -6.31 1.72
CA ASN A 160 10.85 -7.58 2.45
C ASN A 160 9.88 -8.55 1.78
N LEU A 161 8.85 -8.03 1.10
CA LEU A 161 7.83 -8.79 0.39
C LEU A 161 8.04 -8.80 -1.13
N LEU A 162 9.28 -8.60 -1.59
CA LEU A 162 9.56 -8.39 -3.02
C LEU A 162 9.01 -9.53 -3.89
N PRO A 163 9.21 -10.82 -3.56
CA PRO A 163 8.63 -11.91 -4.35
C PRO A 163 7.11 -11.85 -4.43
N GLU A 164 6.42 -11.62 -3.30
CA GLU A 164 4.96 -11.54 -3.21
C GLU A 164 4.42 -10.34 -4.01
N VAL A 165 5.11 -9.20 -3.95
CA VAL A 165 4.75 -7.98 -4.69
C VAL A 165 4.88 -8.21 -6.20
N LEU A 166 5.96 -8.84 -6.65
CA LEU A 166 6.16 -9.13 -8.07
C LEU A 166 5.15 -10.17 -8.57
N GLN A 167 4.86 -11.20 -7.78
CA GLN A 167 3.82 -12.18 -8.09
C GLN A 167 2.44 -11.52 -8.18
N PHE A 168 2.14 -10.59 -7.27
CA PHE A 168 0.93 -9.79 -7.32
C PHE A 168 0.82 -9.01 -8.63
N PHE A 169 1.87 -8.30 -9.05
CA PHE A 169 1.85 -7.54 -10.31
C PHE A 169 1.69 -8.43 -11.55
N SER A 170 2.37 -9.58 -11.58
CA SER A 170 2.19 -10.57 -12.65
C SER A 170 0.72 -11.01 -12.75
N ARG A 171 0.08 -11.31 -11.62
CA ARG A 171 -1.36 -11.66 -11.58
C ARG A 171 -2.25 -10.52 -12.06
N VAL A 172 -2.01 -9.30 -11.58
CA VAL A 172 -2.81 -8.11 -11.94
C VAL A 172 -2.74 -7.81 -13.43
N LEU A 173 -1.54 -7.82 -14.02
CA LEU A 173 -1.36 -7.49 -15.43
C LEU A 173 -1.93 -8.57 -16.35
N ASN A 174 -1.79 -9.85 -16.01
CA ASN A 174 -2.46 -10.94 -16.71
C ASN A 174 -3.99 -10.78 -16.69
N GLU A 175 -4.56 -10.43 -15.53
CA GLU A 175 -6.00 -10.21 -15.42
C GLU A 175 -6.44 -9.00 -16.28
N TYR A 176 -5.67 -7.91 -16.30
CA TYR A 176 -5.98 -6.76 -17.16
C TYR A 176 -5.86 -7.06 -18.64
N LEU A 177 -4.89 -7.88 -19.06
CA LEU A 177 -4.79 -8.37 -20.44
C LEU A 177 -6.05 -9.16 -20.83
N ASN A 178 -6.48 -10.10 -19.98
CA ASN A 178 -7.68 -10.90 -20.22
C ASN A 178 -8.94 -10.04 -20.28
N GLN A 179 -9.09 -9.10 -19.34
CA GLN A 179 -10.25 -8.21 -19.28
C GLN A 179 -10.33 -7.24 -20.45
N ASN A 180 -9.19 -6.79 -21.00
CA ASN A 180 -9.19 -5.84 -22.12
C ASN A 180 -9.97 -6.39 -23.31
N SER A 181 -9.68 -7.63 -23.70
CA SER A 181 -10.37 -8.32 -24.81
C SER A 181 -11.88 -8.46 -24.57
N ALA A 182 -12.30 -8.70 -23.32
CA ALA A 182 -13.70 -8.85 -22.93
C ALA A 182 -14.46 -7.50 -22.87
N LEU A 183 -13.73 -6.39 -22.80
CA LEU A 183 -14.28 -5.03 -22.73
C LEU A 183 -14.30 -4.33 -24.10
N ALA A 184 -13.98 -5.02 -25.19
CA ALA A 184 -14.08 -4.50 -26.54
C ALA A 184 -15.48 -3.89 -26.80
N GLY A 185 -15.51 -2.63 -27.25
CA GLY A 185 -16.73 -1.85 -27.47
C GLY A 185 -17.35 -1.22 -26.21
N ARG A 186 -16.86 -1.52 -25.00
CA ARG A 186 -17.27 -0.88 -23.74
C ARG A 186 -16.30 0.23 -23.35
N HIS A 187 -16.26 1.30 -24.13
CA HIS A 187 -15.23 2.35 -24.05
C HIS A 187 -15.00 2.95 -22.64
N ILE A 188 -16.05 3.10 -21.82
CA ILE A 188 -15.88 3.62 -20.45
C ILE A 188 -15.14 2.63 -19.56
N ALA A 189 -15.56 1.36 -19.57
CA ALA A 189 -14.94 0.31 -18.76
C ALA A 189 -13.51 0.04 -19.25
N GLN A 190 -13.30 0.03 -20.57
CA GLN A 190 -11.98 -0.11 -21.17
C GLN A 190 -11.07 1.06 -20.77
N ALA A 191 -11.55 2.31 -20.80
CA ALA A 191 -10.77 3.46 -20.35
C ALA A 191 -10.38 3.38 -18.86
N GLN A 192 -11.28 2.89 -18.00
CA GLN A 192 -10.98 2.65 -16.58
C GLN A 192 -9.91 1.57 -16.41
N LEU A 193 -10.04 0.45 -17.14
CA LEU A 193 -9.04 -0.62 -17.16
C LEU A 193 -7.67 -0.09 -17.62
N MET A 194 -7.63 0.75 -18.67
CA MET A 194 -6.39 1.35 -19.17
C MET A 194 -5.70 2.24 -18.12
N GLN A 195 -6.47 3.00 -17.35
CA GLN A 195 -5.90 3.80 -16.25
C GLN A 195 -5.36 2.91 -15.13
N SER A 196 -6.08 1.86 -14.76
CA SER A 196 -5.63 0.89 -13.75
C SER A 196 -4.38 0.13 -14.21
N CYS A 197 -4.34 -0.28 -15.48
CA CYS A 197 -3.18 -0.93 -16.08
C CYS A 197 -1.98 0.01 -16.12
N LEU A 198 -2.16 1.27 -16.53
CA LEU A 198 -1.10 2.28 -16.50
C LEU A 198 -0.53 2.45 -15.08
N ALA A 199 -1.40 2.50 -14.06
CA ALA A 199 -0.97 2.60 -12.66
C ALA A 199 -0.20 1.35 -12.22
N ALA A 200 -0.65 0.15 -12.61
CA ALA A 200 0.02 -1.11 -12.29
C ALA A 200 1.41 -1.20 -12.95
N VAL A 201 1.53 -0.86 -14.23
CA VAL A 201 2.82 -0.82 -14.95
C VAL A 201 3.77 0.20 -14.30
N LYS A 202 3.32 1.41 -14.01
CA LYS A 202 4.16 2.43 -13.35
C LYS A 202 4.64 1.98 -11.97
N THR A 203 3.77 1.36 -11.19
CA THR A 203 4.10 0.96 -9.83
C THR A 203 5.02 -0.26 -9.82
N SER A 204 4.78 -1.25 -10.68
CA SER A 204 5.69 -2.39 -10.85
C SER A 204 7.07 -1.95 -11.33
N MET A 205 7.14 -1.02 -12.30
CA MET A 205 8.39 -0.39 -12.73
C MET A 205 9.12 0.27 -11.55
N LEU A 206 8.40 1.03 -10.71
CA LEU A 206 8.98 1.68 -9.53
C LEU A 206 9.50 0.66 -8.51
N VAL A 207 8.77 -0.44 -8.27
CA VAL A 207 9.24 -1.54 -7.40
C VAL A 207 10.54 -2.13 -7.92
N LEU A 208 10.62 -2.44 -9.21
CA LEU A 208 11.83 -2.98 -9.83
C LEU A 208 13.02 -2.03 -9.68
N GLN A 209 12.82 -0.73 -9.94
CA GLN A 209 13.87 0.28 -9.79
C GLN A 209 14.38 0.42 -8.36
N ARG A 210 13.51 0.30 -7.35
CA ARG A 210 13.88 0.44 -5.93
C ARG A 210 14.45 -0.84 -5.30
N SER A 211 14.39 -1.96 -6.02
CA SER A 211 14.83 -3.27 -5.54
C SER A 211 16.01 -3.87 -6.32
N GLN A 212 16.63 -3.13 -7.25
CA GLN A 212 17.74 -3.61 -8.08
C GLN A 212 18.91 -4.20 -7.29
N ASP A 213 19.27 -3.60 -6.14
CA ASP A 213 20.35 -4.10 -5.27
C ASP A 213 20.03 -5.50 -4.69
N ARG A 214 18.76 -5.79 -4.43
CA ARG A 214 18.33 -7.11 -3.94
C ARG A 214 18.22 -8.13 -5.06
N LEU A 215 17.72 -7.71 -6.23
CA LEU A 215 17.61 -8.56 -7.41
C LEU A 215 18.99 -9.03 -7.92
N SER A 216 19.99 -8.13 -7.89
CA SER A 216 21.37 -8.45 -8.28
C SER A 216 22.09 -9.37 -7.27
N GLY A 217 21.76 -9.30 -5.98
CA GLY A 217 22.37 -10.12 -4.93
C GLY A 217 21.74 -11.52 -4.71
N ALA A 218 20.57 -11.80 -5.30
CA ALA A 218 19.76 -12.99 -5.02
C ALA A 218 20.22 -14.28 -5.74
N GLN A 219 21.51 -14.43 -6.03
CA GLN A 219 22.11 -15.47 -6.88
C GLN A 219 21.95 -16.95 -6.44
N GLN A 220 21.17 -17.27 -5.40
CA GLN A 220 21.20 -18.61 -4.77
C GLN A 220 19.83 -19.29 -4.54
N SER A 221 18.70 -18.74 -5.01
CA SER A 221 17.38 -19.39 -4.85
C SER A 221 16.42 -19.10 -6.02
N HIS A 222 16.84 -19.40 -7.25
CA HIS A 222 16.41 -18.66 -8.44
C HIS A 222 15.15 -19.10 -9.18
N ASP A 223 14.66 -20.34 -9.05
CA ASP A 223 13.63 -20.80 -9.99
C ASP A 223 12.31 -20.00 -9.92
N LYS A 224 11.77 -19.74 -8.73
CA LYS A 224 10.45 -19.08 -8.59
C LYS A 224 10.46 -17.58 -8.87
N LEU A 225 11.56 -16.90 -8.55
CA LEU A 225 11.67 -15.45 -8.77
C LEU A 225 11.92 -15.16 -10.25
N GLU A 226 12.79 -15.94 -10.91
CA GLU A 226 13.01 -15.85 -12.35
C GLU A 226 11.73 -16.15 -13.13
N ASP A 227 10.97 -17.19 -12.75
CA ASP A 227 9.66 -17.49 -13.36
C ASP A 227 8.68 -16.31 -13.23
N THR A 228 8.68 -15.66 -12.06
CA THR A 228 7.80 -14.50 -11.80
C THR A 228 8.22 -13.29 -12.64
N LEU A 229 9.53 -13.02 -12.74
CA LEU A 229 10.07 -11.95 -13.58
C LEU A 229 9.84 -12.22 -15.07
N GLY A 230 10.00 -13.47 -15.52
CA GLY A 230 9.70 -13.89 -16.88
C GLY A 230 8.21 -13.74 -17.21
N SER A 231 7.33 -14.10 -16.27
CA SER A 231 5.88 -13.90 -16.41
C SER A 231 5.53 -12.41 -16.50
N LEU A 232 6.18 -11.58 -15.68
CA LEU A 232 5.98 -10.12 -15.69
C LEU A 232 6.48 -9.49 -17.00
N LEU A 233 7.66 -9.90 -17.48
CA LEU A 233 8.21 -9.49 -18.77
C LEU A 233 7.29 -9.90 -19.92
N SER A 234 6.75 -11.12 -19.89
CA SER A 234 5.77 -11.59 -20.87
C SER A 234 4.53 -10.68 -20.90
N CYS A 235 3.97 -10.34 -19.73
CA CYS A 235 2.85 -9.39 -19.63
C CYS A 235 3.21 -8.04 -20.26
N TYR A 236 4.41 -7.52 -19.99
CA TYR A 236 4.87 -6.26 -20.56
C TYR A 236 4.99 -6.33 -22.09
N VAL A 237 5.58 -7.40 -22.63
CA VAL A 237 5.68 -7.57 -24.09
C VAL A 237 4.29 -7.63 -24.72
N HIS A 238 3.36 -8.39 -24.14
CA HIS A 238 1.98 -8.46 -24.63
C HIS A 238 1.30 -7.08 -24.66
N ILE A 239 1.35 -6.34 -23.55
CA ILE A 239 0.78 -4.98 -23.47
C ILE A 239 1.45 -4.04 -24.48
N LEU A 240 2.77 -4.15 -24.68
CA LEU A 240 3.52 -3.31 -25.61
C LEU A 240 3.11 -3.57 -27.08
N THR A 241 2.83 -4.82 -27.44
CA THR A 241 2.49 -5.22 -28.81
C THR A 241 0.99 -5.18 -29.14
N ASP A 242 0.13 -5.10 -28.13
CA ASP A 242 -1.32 -5.09 -28.31
C ASP A 242 -1.83 -3.69 -28.66
N GLU A 243 -2.35 -3.53 -29.89
CA GLU A 243 -2.87 -2.27 -30.43
C GLU A 243 -4.15 -1.76 -29.74
N GLU A 244 -4.84 -2.61 -28.97
CA GLU A 244 -6.00 -2.19 -28.19
C GLU A 244 -5.63 -1.38 -26.94
N PHE A 245 -4.37 -1.47 -26.49
CA PHE A 245 -3.86 -0.66 -25.39
C PHE A 245 -3.53 0.75 -25.86
N ILE A 246 -3.90 1.74 -25.03
CA ILE A 246 -3.58 3.14 -25.34
C ILE A 246 -2.06 3.37 -25.31
N GLN A 247 -1.59 4.28 -26.16
CA GLN A 247 -0.17 4.61 -26.32
C GLN A 247 0.57 4.94 -25.01
N SER A 248 -0.12 5.55 -24.04
CA SER A 248 0.48 5.88 -22.75
C SER A 248 0.80 4.63 -21.91
N VAL A 249 -0.01 3.57 -22.00
CA VAL A 249 0.28 2.28 -21.38
C VAL A 249 1.43 1.62 -22.13
N GLN A 250 1.32 1.46 -23.45
CA GLN A 250 2.36 0.84 -24.27
C GLN A 250 3.74 1.48 -24.07
N SER A 251 3.85 2.81 -24.16
CA SER A 251 5.12 3.52 -23.98
C SER A 251 5.71 3.36 -22.57
N THR A 252 4.85 3.38 -21.53
CA THR A 252 5.30 3.12 -20.16
C THR A 252 5.79 1.69 -20.00
N THR A 253 5.07 0.73 -20.59
CA THR A 253 5.44 -0.68 -20.58
C THR A 253 6.76 -0.91 -21.33
N GLY A 254 6.98 -0.24 -22.45
CA GLY A 254 8.27 -0.29 -23.16
C GLY A 254 9.45 0.14 -22.28
N MET A 255 9.26 1.14 -21.41
CA MET A 255 10.29 1.50 -20.41
C MET A 255 10.46 0.42 -19.33
N ALA A 256 9.38 -0.26 -18.92
CA ALA A 256 9.45 -1.33 -17.94
C ALA A 256 10.17 -2.58 -18.48
N VAL A 257 10.00 -2.91 -19.76
CA VAL A 257 10.72 -4.01 -20.44
C VAL A 257 12.24 -3.83 -20.32
N VAL A 258 12.74 -2.61 -20.54
CA VAL A 258 14.18 -2.31 -20.47
C VAL A 258 14.79 -2.55 -19.09
N LEU A 259 13.99 -2.56 -18.02
CA LEU A 259 14.48 -2.86 -16.66
C LEU A 259 14.67 -4.36 -16.40
N LEU A 260 14.07 -5.22 -17.22
CA LEU A 260 14.09 -6.68 -17.05
C LEU A 260 14.83 -7.42 -18.16
N ALA A 261 15.12 -6.74 -19.28
CA ALA A 261 15.86 -7.26 -20.43
C ALA A 261 17.36 -6.98 -20.30
#